data_AF-A0A0L6ZA17-F1
#
_entry.id   AF-A0A0L6ZA17-F1
#
_cell.length_a   1.000
_cell.length_b   1.000
_cell.length_c   1.000
_cell.angle_alpha   90.00
_cell.angle_beta   90.00
_cell.angle_gamma   90.00
#
_symmetry.space_group_name_H-M   'P 1'
#
loop_
_entity.id
_entity.type
_entity.pdbx_description
1 polymer ?
#
loop_
_entity_poly.entity_id
_entity_poly.type
_entity_poly.pdbx_seq_one_letter_code
_entity_poly.pdbx_strand_id
1 'polypeptide(L)' 'MNYDDCIKKSIEHIEHNLNNKIELKDLADKVFLSKYHFHRVFHAVVGESVAEYIRKRRLTEYLQMQILTFI' A
#
# COMPACT_ATOMS: atom_id res chain seq x y z
N MET A 1 -2.30 -3.63 20.18
CA MET A 1 -1.97 -3.81 18.74
C MET A 1 -1.14 -2.61 18.32
N ASN A 2 0.08 -2.83 17.83
CA ASN A 2 0.89 -1.73 17.33
C ASN A 2 0.44 -1.41 15.89
N TYR A 3 -0.24 -0.29 15.70
CA TYR A 3 -0.76 0.11 14.40
C TYR A 3 0.37 0.47 13.43
N ASP A 4 1.47 1.03 13.92
CA ASP A 4 2.60 1.38 13.07
C ASP A 4 3.22 0.13 12.43
N ASP A 5 3.41 -0.94 13.20
CA ASP A 5 3.89 -2.22 12.68
C ASP A 5 2.91 -2.84 11.68
N CYS A 6 1.61 -2.70 11.92
CA CYS A 6 0.57 -3.21 11.01
C CYS A 6 0.59 -2.46 9.68
N ILE A 7 0.68 -1.13 9.72
CA ILE A 7 0.75 -0.31 8.52
C ILE A 7 2.07 -0.54 7.79
N LYS A 8 3.20 -0.69 8.50
CA LYS A 8 4.50 -0.99 7.89
C LYS A 8 4.47 -2.32 7.12
N LYS A 9 3.95 -3.39 7.73
CA LYS A 9 3.74 -4.69 7.05
C LYS A 9 2.79 -4.60 5.85
N SER A 10 1.78 -3.74 5.94
CA SER A 10 0.84 -3.52 4.83
C SER A 10 1.49 -2.79 3.67
N ILE A 11 2.30 -1.77 3.96
CA ILE A 11 3.10 -1.04 2.96
C ILE A 11 4.09 -2.00 2.30
N GLU A 12 4.83 -2.79 3.07
CA GLU A 12 5.74 -3.81 2.53
C GLU A 12 5.01 -4.77 1.59
N HIS A 13 3.79 -5.21 1.95
CA HIS A 13 3.01 -6.06 1.06
C HIS A 13 2.61 -5.33 -0.23
N ILE A 14 2.19 -4.07 -0.15
CA ILE A 14 1.84 -3.25 -1.32
C ILE A 14 3.04 -3.11 -2.26
N GLU A 15 4.20 -2.71 -1.74
CA GLU A 15 5.41 -2.46 -2.51
C GLU A 15 5.88 -3.73 -3.27
N HIS A 16 5.83 -4.90 -2.63
CA HIS A 16 6.17 -6.17 -3.29
C HIS A 16 5.12 -6.64 -4.32
N ASN A 17 3.94 -6.00 -4.39
CA ASN A 17 2.83 -6.43 -5.23
C ASN A 17 2.29 -5.32 -6.14
N LEU A 18 3.06 -4.25 -6.40
CA LEU A 18 2.61 -3.11 -7.21
C LEU A 18 2.13 -3.52 -8.61
N ASN A 19 2.72 -4.57 -9.19
CA ASN A 19 2.36 -5.08 -10.52
C ASN A 19 1.18 -6.08 -10.51
N ASN A 20 0.70 -6.46 -9.32
CA ASN A 20 -0.38 -7.42 -9.13
C ASN A 20 -1.67 -6.72 -8.69
N LYS A 21 -2.80 -7.44 -8.76
CA LYS A 21 -4.03 -6.98 -8.12
C LYS A 21 -3.84 -6.98 -6.60
N ILE A 22 -4.12 -5.85 -5.96
CA ILE A 22 -4.09 -5.70 -4.50
C ILE A 22 -5.52 -5.39 -4.06
N GLU A 23 -6.10 -6.23 -3.21
CA GLU A 23 -7.42 -5.96 -2.63
C GLU A 23 -7.29 -5.40 -1.21
N LEU A 24 -8.12 -4.40 -0.88
CA LEU A 24 -8.19 -3.84 0.47
C LEU A 24 -8.53 -4.89 1.53
N LYS A 25 -9.25 -5.95 1.12
CA LYS A 25 -9.58 -7.09 2.00
C LYS A 25 -8.32 -7.80 2.46
N ASP A 26 -7.44 -8.14 1.53
CA ASP A 26 -6.24 -8.93 1.82
C ASP A 26 -5.30 -8.19 2.77
N LEU A 27 -5.18 -6.87 2.58
CA LEU A 27 -4.42 -6.00 3.47
C LEU A 27 -5.00 -5.99 4.89
N ALA A 28 -6.32 -5.83 5.01
CA ALA A 28 -7.01 -5.78 6.29
C ALA A 28 -6.94 -7.12 7.03
N ASP A 29 -7.20 -8.23 6.32
CA ASP A 29 -7.15 -9.59 6.86
C ASP A 29 -5.74 -9.94 7.37
N LYS A 30 -4.70 -9.52 6.65
CA LYS A 30 -3.28 -9.78 7.01
C LYS A 30 -2.83 -9.11 8.31
N VAL A 31 -3.51 -8.05 8.72
CA VAL A 31 -3.27 -7.38 10.00
C VAL A 31 -4.42 -7.59 10.99
N PHE A 32 -5.34 -8.52 10.74
CA PHE A 32 -6.47 -8.83 11.62
C PHE A 32 -7.38 -7.61 11.91
N LEU A 33 -7.58 -6.74 10.92
CA LEU A 33 -8.49 -5.59 11.01
C LEU A 33 -9.68 -5.75 10.07
N SER A 34 -10.80 -5.13 10.42
CA SER A 34 -11.88 -4.91 9.45
C SER A 34 -11.42 -3.93 8.37
N LYS A 35 -11.97 -4.04 7.16
CA LYS A 35 -11.68 -3.11 6.04
C LYS A 35 -11.84 -1.64 6.45
N TYR A 36 -12.91 -1.34 7.19
CA TYR A 36 -13.21 0.03 7.63
C TYR A 36 -12.16 0.54 8.62
N HIS A 37 -11.81 -0.25 9.63
CA HIS A 37 -10.81 0.16 10.62
C HIS A 37 -9.42 0.25 10.00
N PHE A 38 -9.05 -0.71 9.15
CA PHE A 38 -7.80 -0.66 8.39
C PHE A 38 -7.69 0.62 7.57
N HIS A 39 -8.74 0.97 6.81
CA HIS A 39 -8.73 2.20 6.00
C HIS A 39 -8.52 3.46 6.85
N ARG A 40 -9.19 3.58 8.01
CA ARG A 40 -9.00 4.73 8.90
C ARG A 40 -7.60 4.80 9.48
N VAL A 41 -7.07 3.68 9.96
CA VAL A 41 -5.73 3.61 10.54
C VAL A 41 -4.67 3.92 9.49
N PHE A 42 -4.78 3.33 8.30
CA PHE A 42 -3.86 3.60 7.20
C PHE A 42 -3.87 5.09 6.83
N HIS A 43 -5.06 5.69 6.69
CA HIS A 43 -5.16 7.11 6.39
C HIS A 43 -4.59 8.00 7.50
N ALA A 44 -4.82 7.66 8.77
CA ALA A 44 -4.28 8.41 9.90
C ALA A 44 -2.74 8.36 9.97
N VAL A 45 -2.12 7.23 9.59
CA VAL A 45 -0.66 7.04 9.63
C VAL A 45 0.03 7.55 8.37
N VAL A 46 -0.53 7.31 7.19
CA VAL A 46 0.10 7.59 5.89
C VAL A 46 -0.33 8.95 5.32
N GLY A 47 -1.49 9.47 5.75
CA GLY A 47 -2.03 10.76 5.30
C GLY A 47 -2.88 10.68 4.02
N GLU A 48 -3.03 9.50 3.42
CA GLU A 48 -3.83 9.29 2.20
C GLU A 48 -4.52 7.93 2.21
N SER A 49 -5.49 7.73 1.30
CA SER A 49 -6.16 6.44 1.21
C SER A 49 -5.22 5.36 0.65
N VAL A 50 -5.48 4.10 0.99
CA VAL A 50 -4.73 2.95 0.45
C VAL A 50 -4.75 2.94 -1.09
N ALA A 51 -5.89 3.29 -1.69
CA ALA A 51 -6.04 3.33 -3.15
C ALA A 51 -5.21 4.46 -3.79
N GLU A 52 -5.14 5.63 -3.13
CA GLU A 52 -4.30 6.75 -3.57
C GLU A 52 -2.82 6.37 -3.54
N TYR A 53 -2.39 5.79 -2.41
CA TYR A 53 -1.01 5.33 -2.22
C TYR A 53 -0.59 4.34 -3.31
N ILE A 54 -1.38 3.28 -3.55
CA ILE A 54 -1.08 2.28 -4.58
C ILE A 54 -1.00 2.93 -5.96
N ARG A 55 -1.90 3.86 -6.29
CA ARG A 55 -1.90 4.53 -7.61
C ARG A 55 -0.64 5.36 -7.81
N LYS A 56 -0.25 6.16 -6.81
CA LYS A 56 0.98 6.97 -6.86
C LYS A 56 2.21 6.10 -6.99
N ARG A 57 2.31 5.03 -6.20
CA ARG A 57 3.44 4.10 -6.24
C ARG A 57 3.57 3.41 -7.60
N ARG A 58 2.47 2.93 -8.19
CA ARG A 58 2.48 2.36 -9.55
C ARG A 58 2.93 3.37 -10.62
N LEU A 59 2.50 4.62 -10.51
CA LEU A 59 2.94 5.67 -11.44
C LEU A 59 4.44 5.93 -11.29
N THR A 60 4.93 6.06 -10.05
CA THR A 60 6.36 6.24 -9.78
C THR A 60 7.18 5.06 -10.28
N GLU A 61 6.74 3.82 -10.03
CA GLU A 61 7.42 2.60 -10.49
C GLU A 61 7.54 2.56 -12.01
N TYR A 62 6.43 2.83 -12.72
CA TYR A 62 6.46 2.90 -14.18
C TYR A 62 7.44 3.95 -14.69
N LEU A 63 7.43 5.16 -14.11
CA LEU A 63 8.37 6.22 -14.48
C LEU A 63 9.82 5.82 -14.20
N GLN A 64 10.09 5.16 -13.06
CA GLN A 64 11.42 4.66 -12.70
C GLN A 64 11.91 3.59 -13.68
N MET A 65 11.05 2.63 -14.05
CA MET A 65 11.38 1.61 -15.06
C MET A 65 11.66 2.22 -16.44
N GLN A 66 10.86 3.22 -16.86
CA GLN A 66 11.08 3.93 -18.11
C GLN A 66 12.44 4.65 -18.10
N ILE A 67 12.73 5.44 -17.06
CA ILE A 67 14.02 6.15 -16.94
C ILE A 67 15.20 5.17 -17.02
N LEU A 68 15.13 4.05 -16.30
CA LEU A 68 16.19 3.04 -16.30
C LEU A 68 16.41 2.40 -17.69
N THR A 69 15.39 2.36 -18.54
CA THR A 69 15.49 1.80 -19.90
C THR A 69 16.26 2.73 -20.85
N PHE A 70 16.44 4.00 -20.49
CA PHE A 70 17.15 5.01 -21.30
C PHE A 70 18.62 5.24 -20.89
N ILE A 71 19.15 4.46 -19.93
CA ILE A 71 20.54 4.55 -19.43
C ILE A 71 21.27 3.25 -19.80
#